data_AF-A0A2S9FKQ1-F1
#
_entry.id   AF-A0A2S9FKQ1-F1
#
_cell.length_a   1.000
_cell.length_b   1.000
_cell.length_c   1.000
_cell.angle_alpha   90.00
_cell.angle_beta   90.00
_cell.angle_gamma   90.00
#
_symmetry.space_group_name_H-M   'P 1'
#
loop_
_entity.id
_entity.type
_entity.pdbx_description
1 polymer ?
#
loop_
_entity_poly.entity_id
_entity_poly.type
_entity_poly.pdbx_seq_one_letter_code
_entity_poly.pdbx_strand_id
1 'polypeptide(L)'
;GLRHMPVLTPRGDVVGVLEDADLLAASARQSFMLRRAIAQAADAAQLQQVGQLVTGTAVDLFRNGTKAAATSAILSVVIDSLVRRALELVLAQQDSGTVGGFAWLTLGSVARREAMPSSDVDSALSWRDDVADQAPRLRAVAAQVHDLLDACGLPSDRNGAIAAKT
;
A
#
# COMPACT_ATOMS: atom_id res chain seq x y z
N GLY A 1 -9.89 29.06 -16.84
CA GLY A 1 -9.09 28.61 -15.69
C GLY A 1 -7.68 29.09 -15.88
N LEU A 2 -7.03 29.56 -14.81
CA LEU A 2 -5.61 29.91 -14.82
C LEU A 2 -4.80 28.61 -15.00
N ARG A 3 -3.94 28.54 -16.02
CA ARG A 3 -3.09 27.36 -16.33
C ARG A 3 -1.63 27.54 -15.94
N HIS A 4 -1.27 28.77 -15.59
CA HIS A 4 0.10 29.18 -15.35
C HIS A 4 0.10 30.08 -14.12
N MET A 5 0.89 29.71 -13.12
CA MET A 5 1.10 30.49 -11.90
C MET A 5 2.56 30.92 -11.83
N PRO A 6 2.87 32.22 -11.97
CA PRO A 6 4.24 32.69 -11.80
C PRO A 6 4.69 32.51 -10.34
N VAL A 7 5.87 31.93 -10.15
CA VAL A 7 6.52 31.81 -8.84
C VAL A 7 7.36 33.05 -8.62
N LEU A 8 7.12 33.75 -7.51
CA LEU A 8 7.77 35.03 -7.20
C LEU A 8 8.74 34.89 -6.02
N THR A 9 9.84 35.65 -6.05
CA THR A 9 10.64 35.91 -4.84
C THR A 9 9.85 36.79 -3.86
N PRO A 10 10.27 36.88 -2.58
CA PRO A 10 9.69 37.86 -1.65
C PRO A 10 9.81 39.33 -2.13
N ARG A 11 10.70 39.61 -3.09
CA ARG A 11 10.88 40.93 -3.71
C ARG A 11 10.00 41.14 -4.95
N GLY A 12 9.26 40.13 -5.38
CA GLY A 12 8.35 40.19 -6.53
C GLY A 12 8.96 39.77 -7.86
N ASP A 13 10.22 39.29 -7.87
CA ASP A 13 10.86 38.82 -9.11
C ASP A 13 10.32 37.46 -9.52
N VAL A 14 9.99 37.28 -10.80
CA VAL A 14 9.56 35.98 -11.34
C VAL A 14 10.75 35.05 -11.44
N VAL A 15 10.69 33.90 -10.76
CA VAL A 15 11.73 32.85 -10.79
C VAL A 15 11.32 31.62 -11.60
N GLY A 16 10.07 31.57 -12.04
CA GLY A 16 9.54 30.47 -12.85
C GLY A 16 8.03 30.54 -13.01
N VAL A 17 7.49 29.53 -13.68
CA VAL A 17 6.05 29.35 -13.89
C VAL A 17 5.71 27.91 -13.50
N LEU A 18 4.65 27.75 -12.72
CA LEU A 18 4.07 26.46 -12.37
C LEU A 18 2.85 26.21 -13.25
N GLU A 19 2.76 25.04 -13.88
CA GLU A 19 1.59 24.59 -14.63
C GLU A 19 0.74 23.60 -13.84
N ASP A 20 -0.53 23.44 -14.23
CA ASP A 20 -1.41 22.40 -13.67
C ASP A 20 -0.78 20.99 -13.81
N ALA A 21 -0.04 20.76 -14.90
CA ALA A 21 0.68 19.52 -15.15
C ALA A 21 1.81 19.28 -14.13
N ASP A 22 2.45 20.33 -13.63
CA ASP A 22 3.54 20.22 -12.65
C ASP A 22 3.00 19.78 -11.27
N LEU A 23 1.83 20.28 -10.87
CA LEU A 23 1.14 19.87 -9.65
C LEU A 23 0.68 18.41 -9.70
N LEU A 24 0.15 18.00 -10.85
CA LEU A 24 -0.23 16.59 -11.10
C LEU A 24 1.00 15.69 -11.13
N ALA A 25 2.10 16.13 -11.77
CA ALA A 25 3.36 15.40 -11.79
C ALA A 25 3.96 15.26 -10.38
N ALA A 26 3.91 16.30 -9.55
CA ALA A 26 4.36 16.26 -8.16
C ALA A 26 3.54 15.27 -7.31
N SER A 27 2.21 15.30 -7.46
CA SER A 27 1.29 14.38 -6.77
C SER A 27 1.51 12.92 -7.20
N ALA A 28 1.62 12.66 -8.50
CA ALA A 28 1.96 11.33 -9.01
C ALA A 28 3.31 10.84 -8.44
N ARG A 29 4.33 11.71 -8.44
CA ARG A 29 5.67 11.42 -7.92
C ARG A 29 5.64 11.01 -6.45
N GLN A 30 4.78 11.60 -5.61
CA GLN A 30 4.66 11.25 -4.19
C GLN A 30 4.23 9.78 -4.00
N SER A 31 3.22 9.32 -4.74
CA SER A 31 2.78 7.92 -4.67
C SER A 31 3.83 6.92 -5.20
N PHE A 32 4.58 7.29 -6.25
CA PHE A 32 5.70 6.48 -6.73
C PHE A 32 6.83 6.38 -5.71
N MET A 33 7.19 7.48 -5.07
CA MET A 33 8.22 7.51 -4.02
C MET A 33 7.81 6.65 -2.82
N LEU A 34 6.55 6.73 -2.40
CA LEU A 34 6.02 5.90 -1.32
C LEU A 34 6.09 4.41 -1.66
N ARG A 35 5.65 4.01 -2.86
CA ARG A 35 5.76 2.61 -3.31
C ARG A 35 7.20 2.12 -3.38
N ARG A 36 8.12 2.98 -3.82
CA ARG A 36 9.56 2.66 -3.81
C ARG A 36 10.08 2.46 -2.39
N ALA A 37 9.71 3.33 -1.45
CA ALA A 37 10.10 3.19 -0.05
C ALA A 37 9.56 1.89 0.56
N ILE A 38 8.30 1.53 0.26
CA ILE A 38 7.71 0.24 0.64
C ILE A 38 8.55 -0.91 0.09
N ALA A 39 8.82 -0.93 -1.21
CA ALA A 39 9.59 -1.99 -1.84
C ALA A 39 11.03 -2.12 -1.29
N GLN A 40 11.60 -1.04 -0.77
CA GLN A 40 12.96 -0.99 -0.23
C GLN A 40 13.05 -1.24 1.28
N ALA A 41 11.92 -1.30 1.99
CA ALA A 41 11.90 -1.53 3.44
C ALA A 41 12.57 -2.86 3.77
N ALA A 42 13.69 -2.83 4.51
CA ALA A 42 14.53 -4.00 4.76
C ALA A 42 13.95 -4.94 5.83
N ASP A 43 13.13 -4.41 6.73
CA ASP A 43 12.58 -5.12 7.87
C ASP A 43 11.17 -4.60 8.22
N ALA A 44 10.54 -5.28 9.20
CA ALA A 44 9.20 -4.96 9.67
C ALA A 44 9.08 -3.54 10.25
N ALA A 45 10.12 -3.05 10.93
CA ALA A 45 10.09 -1.73 11.56
C ALA A 45 10.14 -0.61 10.51
N GLN A 46 10.98 -0.77 9.47
CA GLN A 46 11.01 0.15 8.34
C GLN A 46 9.70 0.12 7.55
N LEU A 47 9.12 -1.07 7.32
CA LEU A 47 7.84 -1.18 6.64
C LEU A 47 6.73 -0.48 7.42
N GLN A 48 6.72 -0.64 8.75
CA GLN A 48 5.81 0.06 9.65
C GLN A 48 5.94 1.57 9.52
N GLN A 49 7.16 2.12 9.58
CA GLN A 49 7.38 3.56 9.45
C GLN A 49 6.85 4.12 8.13
N VAL A 50 7.09 3.41 7.03
CA VAL A 50 6.61 3.82 5.71
C VAL A 50 5.09 3.67 5.61
N GLY A 51 4.51 2.62 6.20
CA GLY A 51 3.07 2.37 6.21
C GLY A 51 2.25 3.49 6.84
N GLN A 52 2.77 4.10 7.92
CA GLN A 52 2.10 5.23 8.58
C GLN A 52 1.91 6.45 7.66
N LEU A 53 2.64 6.54 6.54
CA LEU A 53 2.52 7.63 5.57
C LEU A 53 1.42 7.41 4.52
N VAL A 54 0.87 6.20 4.41
CA VAL A 54 -0.07 5.81 3.35
C VAL A 54 -1.34 6.66 3.40
N THR A 55 -1.98 6.76 4.57
CA THR A 55 -3.21 7.54 4.76
C THR A 55 -2.99 9.02 4.48
N GLY A 56 -1.90 9.60 4.99
CA GLY A 56 -1.54 10.99 4.73
C GLY A 56 -1.34 11.28 3.25
N THR A 57 -0.65 10.38 2.54
CA THR A 57 -0.42 10.50 1.09
C THR A 57 -1.73 10.47 0.30
N ALA A 58 -2.69 9.61 0.68
CA ALA A 58 -4.00 9.59 0.03
C ALA A 58 -4.80 10.88 0.25
N VAL A 59 -4.73 11.46 1.46
CA VAL A 59 -5.34 12.75 1.78
C VAL A 59 -4.71 13.88 0.96
N ASP A 60 -3.37 13.89 0.85
CA ASP A 60 -2.65 14.91 0.09
C ASP A 60 -2.96 14.83 -1.40
N LEU A 61 -3.03 13.63 -1.99
CA LEU A 61 -3.43 13.44 -3.38
C LEU A 61 -4.80 14.07 -3.66
N PHE A 62 -5.77 13.81 -2.79
CA PHE A 62 -7.11 14.38 -2.92
C PHE A 62 -7.11 15.91 -2.75
N ARG A 63 -6.42 16.43 -1.73
CA ARG A 63 -6.30 17.88 -1.48
C ARG A 63 -5.62 18.62 -2.65
N ASN A 64 -4.69 17.98 -3.33
CA ASN A 64 -3.98 18.53 -4.48
C ASN A 64 -4.78 18.40 -5.80
N GLY A 65 -6.06 18.02 -5.74
CA GLY A 65 -6.96 18.02 -6.89
C GLY A 65 -7.02 16.70 -7.66
N THR A 66 -6.42 15.62 -7.15
CA THR A 66 -6.61 14.28 -7.73
C THR A 66 -8.06 13.84 -7.53
N LYS A 67 -8.72 13.42 -8.62
CA LYS A 67 -10.10 12.92 -8.57
C LYS A 67 -10.21 11.75 -7.59
N ALA A 68 -11.29 11.70 -6.81
CA ALA A 68 -11.50 10.67 -5.78
C ALA A 68 -11.28 9.24 -6.32
N ALA A 69 -11.85 8.90 -7.48
CA ALA A 69 -11.66 7.60 -8.11
C ALA A 69 -10.19 7.28 -8.43
N ALA A 70 -9.42 8.29 -8.87
CA ALA A 70 -8.00 8.14 -9.12
C ALA A 70 -7.20 8.01 -7.81
N THR A 71 -7.57 8.77 -6.77
CA THR A 71 -6.98 8.65 -5.43
C THR A 71 -7.20 7.25 -4.86
N SER A 72 -8.43 6.71 -4.92
CA SER A 72 -8.75 5.34 -4.49
C SER A 72 -7.97 4.29 -5.27
N ALA A 73 -7.84 4.45 -6.58
CA ALA A 73 -7.07 3.53 -7.41
C ALA A 73 -5.57 3.56 -7.06
N ILE A 74 -4.99 4.74 -6.81
CA ILE A 74 -3.60 4.90 -6.39
C ILE A 74 -3.40 4.30 -4.99
N LEU A 75 -4.26 4.63 -4.03
CA LEU A 75 -4.22 4.09 -2.67
C LEU A 75 -4.26 2.57 -2.69
N SER A 76 -5.13 1.97 -3.51
CA SER A 76 -5.23 0.52 -3.65
C SER A 76 -3.92 -0.11 -4.14
N VAL A 77 -3.20 0.53 -5.07
CA VAL A 77 -1.87 0.05 -5.52
C VAL A 77 -0.83 0.16 -4.41
N VAL A 78 -0.87 1.24 -3.64
CA VAL A 78 0.05 1.45 -2.51
C VAL A 78 -0.17 0.37 -1.44
N ILE A 79 -1.42 0.13 -1.05
CA ILE A 79 -1.80 -0.92 -0.10
C ILE A 79 -1.35 -2.29 -0.62
N ASP A 80 -1.62 -2.63 -1.89
CA ASP A 80 -1.19 -3.91 -2.48
C ASP A 80 0.33 -4.08 -2.47
N SER A 81 1.08 -2.99 -2.71
CA SER A 81 2.55 -3.01 -2.62
C SER A 81 3.03 -3.28 -1.19
N LEU A 82 2.31 -2.75 -0.19
CA LEU A 82 2.61 -2.92 1.23
C LEU A 82 2.29 -4.34 1.70
N VAL A 83 1.14 -4.90 1.29
CA VAL A 83 0.76 -6.31 1.51
C VAL A 83 1.82 -7.25 0.95
N ARG A 84 2.24 -7.03 -0.31
CA ARG A 84 3.29 -7.82 -0.93
C ARG A 84 4.59 -7.78 -0.13
N ARG A 85 5.03 -6.59 0.30
CA ARG A 85 6.28 -6.46 1.05
C ARG A 85 6.19 -7.10 2.43
N ALA A 86 5.06 -6.94 3.13
CA ALA A 86 4.83 -7.60 4.41
C ALA A 86 4.94 -9.12 4.27
N LEU A 87 4.31 -9.70 3.23
CA LEU A 87 4.41 -11.12 2.94
C LEU A 87 5.86 -11.57 2.68
N GLU A 88 6.62 -10.83 1.87
CA GLU A 88 8.04 -11.12 1.61
C GLU A 88 8.88 -11.12 2.90
N LEU A 89 8.69 -10.12 3.76
CA LEU A 89 9.43 -10.00 5.01
C LEU A 89 9.10 -11.12 6.01
N VAL A 90 7.82 -11.46 6.14
CA VAL A 90 7.37 -12.55 7.03
C VAL A 90 7.89 -13.90 6.53
N LEU A 91 7.82 -14.16 5.22
CA LEU A 91 8.35 -15.40 4.63
C LEU A 91 9.87 -15.52 4.82
N ALA A 92 10.61 -14.41 4.71
CA ALA A 92 12.06 -14.41 4.90
C ALA A 92 12.51 -14.76 6.33
N GLN A 93 11.69 -14.47 7.34
CA GLN A 93 12.02 -14.76 8.76
C GLN A 93 11.85 -16.24 9.13
N GLN A 94 11.11 -17.01 8.34
CA GLN A 94 10.73 -18.37 8.71
C GLN A 94 11.80 -19.43 8.41
N ASP A 95 13.04 -19.04 8.07
CA ASP A 95 14.26 -19.87 7.86
C ASP A 95 14.10 -21.13 6.99
N SER A 96 13.01 -21.20 6.25
CA SER A 96 12.62 -22.38 5.51
C SER A 96 12.52 -21.98 4.07
N GLY A 97 13.18 -22.75 3.22
CA GLY A 97 13.27 -22.55 1.78
C GLY A 97 11.94 -22.15 1.12
N THR A 98 12.06 -21.56 -0.07
CA THR A 98 10.99 -20.99 -0.87
C THR A 98 9.66 -21.74 -0.71
N VAL A 99 8.73 -21.15 0.05
CA VAL A 99 7.37 -21.68 0.18
C VAL A 99 6.67 -21.39 -1.15
N GLY A 100 6.79 -22.32 -2.09
CA GLY A 100 6.09 -22.29 -3.37
C GLY A 100 4.71 -22.95 -3.26
N GLY A 101 3.92 -22.89 -4.34
CA GLY A 101 2.66 -23.64 -4.43
C GLY A 101 1.47 -22.99 -3.70
N PHE A 102 1.58 -21.74 -3.26
CA PHE A 102 0.46 -20.96 -2.74
C PHE A 102 0.33 -19.60 -3.45
N ALA A 103 -0.85 -19.00 -3.35
CA ALA A 103 -1.17 -17.67 -3.81
C ALA A 103 -1.88 -16.89 -2.71
N TRP A 104 -1.40 -15.66 -2.45
CA TRP A 104 -2.12 -14.67 -1.68
C TRP A 104 -3.11 -13.93 -2.59
N LEU A 105 -4.34 -13.79 -2.14
CA LEU A 105 -5.40 -13.07 -2.85
C LEU A 105 -5.81 -11.87 -2.01
N THR A 106 -5.60 -10.67 -2.54
CA THR A 106 -6.19 -9.44 -2.00
C THR A 106 -7.64 -9.36 -2.44
N LEU A 107 -8.56 -9.09 -1.52
CA LEU A 107 -10.00 -9.06 -1.76
C LEU A 107 -10.58 -7.66 -1.50
N GLY A 108 -11.90 -7.56 -1.54
CA GLY A 108 -12.61 -6.36 -1.07
C GLY A 108 -12.33 -5.08 -1.86
N SER A 109 -12.32 -3.96 -1.14
CA SER A 109 -12.16 -2.61 -1.72
C SER A 109 -10.81 -2.41 -2.40
N VAL A 110 -9.75 -3.00 -1.86
CA VAL A 110 -8.40 -2.94 -2.44
C VAL A 110 -8.37 -3.66 -3.78
N ALA A 111 -8.97 -4.84 -3.88
CA ALA A 111 -9.04 -5.61 -5.13
C ALA A 111 -9.81 -4.88 -6.23
N ARG A 112 -10.90 -4.19 -5.88
CA ARG A 112 -11.71 -3.40 -6.83
C ARG A 112 -11.12 -2.05 -7.21
N ARG A 113 -9.98 -1.67 -6.63
CA ARG A 113 -9.35 -0.34 -6.79
C ARG A 113 -10.21 0.80 -6.22
N GLU A 114 -10.95 0.50 -5.17
CA GLU A 114 -11.91 1.38 -4.50
C GLU A 114 -11.52 1.65 -3.04
N ALA A 115 -10.23 1.47 -2.69
CA ALA A 115 -9.77 1.69 -1.32
C ALA A 115 -10.01 3.13 -0.85
N MET A 116 -10.31 3.25 0.43
CA MET A 116 -10.53 4.48 1.17
C MET A 116 -9.52 4.56 2.33
N PRO A 117 -9.26 5.74 2.90
CA PRO A 117 -8.40 5.90 4.08
C PRO A 117 -8.77 5.02 5.29
N SER A 118 -10.04 4.63 5.39
CA SER A 118 -10.57 3.76 6.44
C SER A 118 -10.75 2.30 6.00
N SER A 119 -10.30 1.94 4.79
CA SER A 119 -10.40 0.57 4.28
C SER A 119 -9.55 -0.38 5.13
N ASP A 120 -10.08 -1.58 5.31
CA ASP A 120 -9.38 -2.76 5.81
C ASP A 120 -8.73 -3.55 4.67
N VAL A 121 -7.91 -4.53 5.06
CA VAL A 121 -7.29 -5.49 4.14
C VAL A 121 -8.00 -6.85 4.25
N ASP A 122 -8.85 -7.13 3.28
CA ASP A 122 -9.44 -8.46 3.08
C ASP A 122 -8.47 -9.37 2.31
N SER A 123 -8.38 -10.64 2.71
CA SER A 123 -7.46 -11.59 2.06
C SER A 123 -7.92 -13.04 2.10
N ALA A 124 -7.45 -13.81 1.13
CA ALA A 124 -7.54 -15.26 1.11
C ALA A 124 -6.21 -15.90 0.70
N LEU A 125 -6.04 -17.16 1.06
CA LEU A 125 -4.96 -18.02 0.59
C LEU A 125 -5.53 -19.14 -0.27
N SER A 126 -4.83 -19.44 -1.36
CA SER A 126 -5.05 -20.64 -2.15
C SER A 126 -3.72 -21.39 -2.25
N TRP A 127 -3.76 -22.71 -2.29
CA TRP A 127 -2.56 -23.53 -2.41
C TRP A 127 -2.85 -24.80 -3.21
N ARG A 128 -1.80 -25.39 -3.76
CA ARG A 128 -1.88 -26.66 -4.47
C ARG A 128 -2.05 -27.83 -3.49
N ASP A 129 -2.67 -28.89 -3.96
CA ASP A 129 -2.91 -30.10 -3.15
C ASP A 129 -1.61 -30.73 -2.62
N ASP A 130 -0.51 -30.58 -3.35
CA ASP A 130 0.81 -31.12 -2.98
C ASP A 130 1.51 -30.38 -1.83
N VAL A 131 0.95 -29.25 -1.36
CA VAL A 131 1.42 -28.49 -0.19
C VAL A 131 0.32 -28.34 0.88
N ALA A 132 -0.72 -29.17 0.84
CA ALA A 132 -1.84 -29.09 1.78
C ALA A 132 -1.43 -29.34 3.25
N ASP A 133 -0.36 -30.11 3.47
CA ASP A 133 0.27 -30.32 4.79
C ASP A 133 0.86 -29.02 5.38
N GLN A 134 1.22 -28.06 4.52
CA GLN A 134 1.72 -26.75 4.92
C GLN A 134 0.60 -25.75 5.26
N ALA A 135 -0.68 -26.11 5.09
CA ALA A 135 -1.80 -25.19 5.31
C ALA A 135 -1.83 -24.53 6.71
N PRO A 136 -1.58 -25.25 7.84
CA PRO A 136 -1.50 -24.60 9.15
C PRO A 136 -0.40 -23.54 9.24
N ARG A 137 0.73 -23.81 8.57
CA ARG A 137 1.86 -22.89 8.52
C ARG A 137 1.57 -21.68 7.64
N LEU A 138 0.96 -21.86 6.48
CA LEU A 138 0.54 -20.77 5.59
C LEU A 138 -0.46 -19.85 6.30
N ARG A 139 -1.39 -20.40 7.10
CA ARG A 139 -2.28 -19.62 7.96
C ARG A 139 -1.53 -18.83 9.04
N ALA A 140 -0.50 -19.42 9.66
CA ALA A 140 0.33 -18.70 10.63
C ALA A 140 1.13 -17.55 9.98
N VAL A 141 1.62 -17.75 8.75
CA VAL A 141 2.23 -16.69 7.95
C VAL A 141 1.22 -15.58 7.67
N ALA A 142 0.00 -15.93 7.25
CA ALA A 142 -1.05 -14.94 7.02
C ALA A 142 -1.39 -14.12 8.28
N ALA A 143 -1.42 -14.76 9.45
CA ALA A 143 -1.65 -14.06 10.72
C ALA A 143 -0.54 -13.03 10.98
N GLN A 144 0.73 -13.43 10.87
CA GLN A 144 1.87 -12.53 11.05
C GLN A 144 1.89 -11.38 10.02
N VAL A 145 1.46 -11.64 8.79
CA VAL A 145 1.31 -10.59 7.77
C VAL A 145 0.24 -9.58 8.20
N HIS A 146 -0.93 -10.03 8.66
CA HIS A 146 -1.98 -9.13 9.16
C HIS A 146 -1.55 -8.33 10.38
N ASP A 147 -0.82 -8.93 11.32
CA ASP A 147 -0.27 -8.23 12.48
C ASP A 147 0.69 -7.11 12.05
N LEU A 148 1.54 -7.38 11.05
CA LEU A 148 2.44 -6.38 10.48
C LEU A 148 1.68 -5.27 9.75
N LEU A 149 0.63 -5.61 8.99
CA LEU A 149 -0.21 -4.63 8.30
C LEU A 149 -0.95 -3.72 9.29
N ASP A 150 -1.48 -4.27 10.38
CA ASP A 150 -2.13 -3.49 11.44
C ASP A 150 -1.14 -2.51 12.08
N ALA A 151 0.10 -2.97 12.36
CA ALA A 151 1.18 -2.12 12.84
C ALA A 151 1.54 -0.99 11.84
N CYS A 152 1.39 -1.24 10.53
CA CYS A 152 1.56 -0.26 9.45
C CYS A 152 0.39 0.75 9.34
N GLY A 153 -0.68 0.60 10.15
CA GLY A 153 -1.88 1.43 10.09
C GLY A 153 -2.94 0.96 9.10
N LEU A 154 -2.86 -0.29 8.64
CA LEU A 154 -3.82 -0.94 7.75
C LEU A 154 -4.52 -2.08 8.50
N PRO A 155 -5.64 -1.79 9.19
CA PRO A 155 -6.29 -2.79 10.03
C PRO A 155 -6.84 -3.95 9.20
N SER A 156 -6.82 -5.15 9.78
CA SER A 156 -7.49 -6.33 9.23
C SER A 156 -9.02 -6.21 9.36
N ASP A 157 -9.77 -6.86 8.46
CA ASP A 157 -11.23 -6.94 8.58
C ASP A 157 -11.65 -7.61 9.90
N ARG A 158 -12.52 -6.92 10.63
CA ARG A 158 -13.05 -7.36 11.93
C ARG A 158 -14.10 -8.45 11.79
N ASN A 159 -14.68 -8.64 10.61
CA ASN A 159 -15.69 -9.67 10.32
C ASN A 159 -15.07 -11.04 9.99
N GLY A 160 -13.74 -11.11 9.89
CA GLY A 160 -13.00 -12.37 9.79
C GLY A 160 -12.69 -12.83 8.37
N ALA A 161 -12.84 -11.99 7.34
CA ALA A 161 -12.41 -12.27 5.97
C ALA A 161 -10.89 -12.16 5.80
N ILE A 162 -10.14 -12.89 6.63
CA ILE A 162 -8.68 -12.92 6.62
C ILE A 162 -8.18 -14.33 6.34
N ALA A 163 -7.10 -14.40 5.56
CA ALA A 163 -6.46 -15.64 5.17
C ALA A 163 -5.98 -16.52 6.35
N ALA A 164 -5.82 -15.95 7.54
CA ALA A 164 -5.48 -16.70 8.75
C ALA A 164 -6.64 -17.55 9.31
N LYS A 165 -7.89 -17.19 8.99
CA LYS A 165 -9.13 -17.80 9.52
C LYS A 165 -9.86 -18.68 8.49
N THR A 166 -9.37 -18.75 7.26
CA THR A 166 -9.89 -19.59 6.16
C THR A 166 -9.01 -20.82 5.93
#